data_AF-A0AAP6SKH5-F1
#
_entry.id   AF-A0AAP6SKH5-F1
#
_cell.length_a   1.000
_cell.length_b   1.000
_cell.length_c   1.000
_cell.angle_alpha   90.00
_cell.angle_beta   90.00
_cell.angle_gamma   90.00
#
_symmetry.space_group_name_H-M   'P 1'
#
loop_
_entity.id
_entity.type
_entity.pdbx_description
1 polymer ?
#
loop_
_entity_poly.entity_id
_entity_poly.type
_entity_poly.pdbx_seq_one_letter_code
_entity_poly.pdbx_strand_id
1 'polypeptide(L)'
;MIEKRGSADLAGTAYDPAALLLGDGWRLPTAAECEELLDACTFEAMTFGDTCAVVLTASGNGNSIILPLAGYMTGARLYTFNSEGTYMTGNCEFEAYGDAWSDIGPISMLMNSAMAFVNYGSPQLGSTIRPERDKV
;
A
#
# COMPACT_ATOMS: atom_id res chain seq x y z
N MET A 1 -12.49 9.29 -24.80
CA MET A 1 -11.31 8.59 -25.35
C MET A 1 -10.14 8.92 -24.45
N ILE A 2 -9.34 7.93 -24.05
CA ILE A 2 -8.10 8.18 -23.30
C ILE A 2 -7.06 8.67 -24.30
N GLU A 3 -6.48 9.85 -24.05
CA GLU A 3 -5.51 10.48 -24.97
C GLU A 3 -4.07 10.33 -24.47
N LYS A 4 -3.88 10.17 -23.16
CA LYS A 4 -2.56 9.95 -22.56
C LYS A 4 -2.67 9.02 -21.37
N ARG A 5 -1.72 8.09 -21.25
CA ARG A 5 -1.50 7.27 -20.04
C ARG A 5 -0.07 7.41 -19.59
N GLY A 6 0.18 7.26 -18.30
CA GLY A 6 1.52 7.11 -17.77
C GLY A 6 1.49 6.62 -16.33
N SER A 7 2.67 6.39 -15.79
CA SER A 7 2.88 6.01 -14.40
C SER A 7 3.94 6.89 -13.76
N ALA A 8 3.91 6.97 -12.44
CA ALA A 8 4.95 7.61 -11.64
C ALA A 8 5.30 6.74 -10.44
N ASP A 9 6.47 6.99 -9.87
CA ASP A 9 6.94 6.40 -8.63
C ASP A 9 7.41 7.51 -7.70
N LEU A 10 6.78 7.58 -6.53
CA LEU A 10 7.06 8.54 -5.48
C LEU A 10 8.08 8.00 -4.48
N ALA A 11 8.36 6.69 -4.47
CA ALA A 11 9.20 6.05 -3.47
C ALA A 11 10.61 6.68 -3.41
N GLY A 12 11.01 7.16 -2.23
CA GLY A 12 12.30 7.80 -1.98
C GLY A 12 12.47 9.20 -2.61
N THR A 13 11.44 9.74 -3.27
CA THR A 13 11.48 11.10 -3.83
C THR A 13 11.16 12.14 -2.76
N ALA A 14 11.30 13.43 -3.11
CA ALA A 14 10.87 14.54 -2.25
C ALA A 14 9.35 14.58 -1.97
N TYR A 15 8.56 13.74 -2.64
CA TYR A 15 7.11 13.61 -2.46
C TYR A 15 6.71 12.37 -1.67
N ASP A 16 7.68 11.53 -1.30
CA ASP A 16 7.44 10.34 -0.47
C ASP A 16 7.10 10.77 0.96
N PRO A 17 5.90 10.48 1.49
CA PRO A 17 5.55 10.83 2.86
C PRO A 17 6.42 10.10 3.89
N ALA A 18 6.92 8.89 3.60
CA ALA A 18 7.85 8.20 4.49
C ALA A 18 9.21 8.91 4.55
N ALA A 19 9.75 9.33 3.41
CA ALA A 19 11.01 10.10 3.38
C ALA A 19 10.85 11.45 4.07
N LEU A 20 9.74 12.15 3.84
CA LEU A 20 9.44 13.44 4.46
C LEU A 20 9.31 13.34 5.99
N LEU A 21 8.73 12.26 6.50
CA LEU A 21 8.49 12.09 7.93
C LEU A 21 9.67 11.46 8.69
N LEU A 22 10.42 10.55 8.05
CA LEU A 22 11.47 9.75 8.71
C LEU A 22 12.90 10.07 8.24
N GLY A 23 13.05 10.84 7.17
CA GLY A 23 14.33 11.28 6.63
C GLY A 23 14.99 10.30 5.66
N ASP A 24 16.23 10.60 5.30
CA ASP A 24 16.97 9.92 4.23
C ASP A 24 17.04 8.41 4.40
N GLY A 25 16.74 7.69 3.32
CA GLY A 25 16.78 6.23 3.22
C GLY A 25 15.46 5.53 3.61
N TRP A 26 14.49 6.24 4.18
CA TRP A 26 13.13 5.74 4.33
C TRP A 26 12.29 6.06 3.11
N ARG A 27 11.48 5.10 2.66
CA ARG A 27 10.57 5.26 1.52
C ARG A 27 9.30 4.45 1.69
N LEU A 28 8.27 4.76 0.91
CA LEU A 28 7.18 3.83 0.66
C LEU A 28 7.69 2.56 -0.04
N PRO A 29 7.03 1.41 0.15
CA PRO A 29 7.21 0.26 -0.72
C PRO A 29 6.70 0.60 -2.13
N THR A 30 7.31 0.00 -3.14
CA THR A 30 6.76 -0.01 -4.49
C THR A 30 5.67 -1.08 -4.61
N ALA A 31 4.80 -0.96 -5.61
CA ALA A 31 3.79 -1.95 -5.96
C ALA A 31 4.43 -3.31 -6.25
N ALA A 32 5.57 -3.33 -6.97
CA ALA A 32 6.30 -4.56 -7.28
C ALA A 32 6.85 -5.25 -6.02
N GLU A 33 7.33 -4.50 -5.03
CA GLU A 33 7.76 -5.08 -3.75
C GLU A 33 6.58 -5.64 -2.95
N CYS A 34 5.42 -4.99 -3.00
CA CYS A 34 4.20 -5.54 -2.40
C CYS A 34 3.76 -6.82 -3.13
N GLU A 35 3.82 -6.87 -4.46
CA GLU A 35 3.53 -8.09 -5.23
C GLU A 35 4.51 -9.22 -4.88
N GLU A 36 5.82 -8.95 -4.84
CA GLU A 36 6.84 -9.92 -4.43
C GLU A 36 6.55 -10.46 -3.02
N LEU A 37 6.21 -9.58 -2.08
CA LEU A 37 5.85 -9.98 -0.72
C LEU A 37 4.65 -10.93 -0.70
N LEU A 38 3.59 -10.65 -1.47
CA LEU A 38 2.39 -11.48 -1.53
C LEU A 38 2.65 -12.82 -2.23
N ASP A 39 3.52 -12.85 -3.22
CA ASP A 39 3.86 -14.07 -3.98
C ASP A 39 4.84 -14.97 -3.22
N ALA A 40 5.79 -14.38 -2.49
CA ALA A 40 6.84 -15.13 -1.80
C ALA A 40 6.43 -15.66 -0.41
N CYS A 41 5.32 -15.15 0.14
CA CYS A 41 4.88 -15.45 1.49
C CYS A 41 3.61 -16.31 1.56
N THR A 42 3.48 -17.09 2.63
CA THR A 42 2.19 -17.66 3.03
C THR A 42 1.34 -16.61 3.73
N PHE A 43 0.03 -16.66 3.51
CA PHE A 43 -0.95 -15.75 4.08
C PHE A 43 -1.73 -16.43 5.22
N GLU A 44 -1.80 -15.80 6.38
CA GLU A 44 -2.62 -16.24 7.51
C GLU A 44 -3.33 -15.06 8.17
N ALA A 45 -4.64 -15.15 8.36
CA ALA A 45 -5.38 -14.17 9.16
C ALA A 45 -5.34 -14.54 10.64
N MET A 46 -4.98 -13.59 11.50
CA MET A 46 -4.86 -13.75 12.93
C MET A 46 -5.50 -12.59 13.69
N THR A 47 -5.74 -12.81 14.99
CA THR A 47 -6.19 -11.77 15.92
C THR A 47 -5.17 -11.63 17.04
N PHE A 48 -4.66 -10.42 17.24
CA PHE A 48 -3.74 -10.06 18.31
C PHE A 48 -4.48 -9.14 19.30
N GLY A 49 -4.96 -9.72 20.40
CA GLY A 49 -5.83 -8.99 21.32
C GLY A 49 -7.17 -8.63 20.68
N ASP A 50 -7.41 -7.34 20.49
CA ASP A 50 -8.59 -6.80 19.81
C ASP A 50 -8.34 -6.42 18.35
N THR A 51 -7.12 -6.66 17.82
CA THR A 51 -6.71 -6.22 16.49
C THR A 51 -6.64 -7.41 15.53
N CYS A 52 -7.42 -7.36 14.44
CA CYS A 52 -7.28 -8.31 13.34
C CYS A 52 -6.08 -7.94 12.46
N ALA A 53 -5.32 -8.93 12.00
CA ALA A 53 -4.15 -8.74 11.16
C ALA A 53 -3.98 -9.89 10.18
N VAL A 54 -3.21 -9.63 9.12
CA VAL A 54 -2.64 -10.63 8.24
C VAL A 54 -1.18 -10.85 8.65
N VAL A 55 -0.76 -12.11 8.69
CA VAL A 55 0.64 -12.48 8.87
C VAL A 55 1.13 -13.09 7.56
N LEU A 56 2.19 -12.48 7.04
CA LEU A 56 2.87 -12.92 5.82
C LEU A 56 4.20 -13.52 6.24
N THR A 57 4.39 -14.81 5.94
CA THR A 57 5.61 -15.55 6.31
C THR A 57 6.36 -15.99 5.07
N ALA A 58 7.62 -15.57 4.94
CA ALA A 58 8.46 -15.89 3.81
C ALA A 58 8.81 -17.39 3.80
N SER A 59 8.47 -18.06 2.69
CA SER A 59 8.69 -19.49 2.51
C SER A 59 10.18 -19.89 2.57
N GLY A 60 11.09 -19.00 2.16
CA GLY A 60 12.52 -19.29 2.05
C GLY A 60 13.32 -19.19 3.36
N ASN A 61 12.85 -18.45 4.37
CA ASN A 61 13.60 -18.24 5.61
C ASN A 61 12.74 -18.22 6.90
N GLY A 62 11.41 -18.31 6.78
CA GLY A 62 10.49 -18.32 7.92
C GLY A 62 10.33 -16.98 8.64
N ASN A 63 10.91 -15.89 8.12
CA ASN A 63 10.67 -14.56 8.68
C ASN A 63 9.25 -14.11 8.35
N SER A 64 8.61 -13.43 9.30
CA SER A 64 7.23 -12.98 9.16
C SER A 64 7.08 -11.49 9.39
N ILE A 65 6.11 -10.89 8.70
CA ILE A 65 5.59 -9.57 9.02
C ILE A 65 4.11 -9.67 9.40
N ILE A 66 3.68 -8.79 10.31
CA ILE A 66 2.30 -8.67 10.75
C ILE A 66 1.77 -7.35 10.22
N LEU A 67 0.68 -7.40 9.46
CA LEU A 67 0.00 -6.26 8.85
C LEU A 67 -1.41 -6.16 9.43
N PRO A 68 -1.68 -5.16 10.30
CA PRO A 68 -3.03 -4.94 10.82
C PRO A 68 -4.06 -4.67 9.73
N LEU A 69 -5.28 -5.15 9.93
CA LEU A 69 -6.47 -4.71 9.21
C LEU A 69 -6.93 -3.37 9.78
N ALA A 70 -6.09 -2.36 9.61
CA ALA A 70 -6.26 -1.04 10.21
C ALA A 70 -7.32 -0.17 9.52
N GLY A 71 -7.89 -0.62 8.40
CA GLY A 71 -8.84 0.16 7.62
C GLY A 71 -8.22 1.31 6.85
N TYR A 72 -9.03 2.33 6.56
CA TYR A 72 -8.61 3.57 5.93
C TYR A 72 -9.39 4.78 6.44
N MET A 73 -8.82 5.96 6.24
CA MET A 73 -9.48 7.22 6.54
C MET A 73 -10.22 7.76 5.30
N THR A 74 -11.42 8.30 5.48
CA THR A 74 -12.02 9.24 4.52
C THR A 74 -12.51 10.46 5.28
N GLY A 75 -11.91 11.61 4.97
CA GLY A 75 -11.97 12.78 5.84
C GLY A 75 -11.49 12.44 7.25
N ALA A 76 -12.31 12.74 8.26
CA ALA A 76 -12.00 12.51 9.67
C ALA A 76 -12.53 11.17 10.22
N ARG A 77 -12.93 10.23 9.36
CA ARG A 77 -13.57 8.98 9.77
C ARG A 77 -12.74 7.76 9.37
N LEU A 78 -12.61 6.84 10.31
CA LEU A 78 -12.00 5.53 10.12
C LEU A 78 -13.05 4.53 9.64
N TYR A 79 -12.76 3.85 8.53
CA TYR A 79 -13.60 2.81 7.94
C TYR A 79 -12.90 1.46 7.98
N THR A 80 -13.70 0.39 8.04
CA THR A 80 -13.28 -1.02 7.89
C THR A 80 -12.19 -1.50 8.85
N PHE A 81 -12.00 -0.79 9.97
CA PHE A 81 -11.14 -1.22 11.06
C PHE A 81 -11.50 -2.65 11.52
N ASN A 82 -10.49 -3.49 11.71
CA ASN A 82 -10.58 -4.92 12.03
C ASN A 82 -11.22 -5.81 10.97
N SER A 83 -11.55 -5.31 9.79
CA SER A 83 -12.07 -6.11 8.68
C SER A 83 -11.24 -6.01 7.40
N GLU A 84 -10.63 -4.87 7.13
CA GLU A 84 -9.81 -4.63 5.94
C GLU A 84 -8.57 -3.78 6.26
N GLY A 85 -7.58 -3.78 5.37
CA GLY A 85 -6.41 -2.91 5.44
C GLY A 85 -6.04 -2.40 4.05
N THR A 86 -5.55 -1.17 3.99
CA THR A 86 -4.95 -0.59 2.78
C THR A 86 -3.59 0.00 3.12
N TYR A 87 -2.61 -0.32 2.30
CA TYR A 87 -1.23 0.12 2.43
C TYR A 87 -0.85 0.86 1.16
N MET A 88 -0.46 2.11 1.32
CA MET A 88 -0.03 2.96 0.22
C MET A 88 1.29 2.46 -0.36
N THR A 89 1.37 2.40 -1.69
CA THR A 89 2.64 2.21 -2.40
C THR A 89 3.13 3.55 -2.97
N GLY A 90 4.39 3.60 -3.38
CA GLY A 90 4.96 4.74 -4.10
C GLY A 90 4.42 4.90 -5.52
N ASN A 91 3.78 3.88 -6.09
CA ASN A 91 3.37 3.91 -7.50
C ASN A 91 1.99 4.51 -7.69
N CYS A 92 1.84 5.25 -8.79
CA CYS A 92 0.54 5.68 -9.28
C CYS A 92 0.51 5.59 -10.81
N GLU A 93 -0.69 5.48 -11.34
CA GLU A 93 -0.95 5.62 -12.76
C GLU A 93 -1.82 6.84 -12.99
N PHE A 94 -1.70 7.43 -14.18
CA PHE A 94 -2.55 8.53 -14.59
C PHE A 94 -3.07 8.33 -16.00
N GLU A 95 -4.32 8.73 -16.19
CA GLU A 95 -4.98 8.77 -17.49
C GLU A 95 -5.48 10.19 -17.75
N ALA A 96 -5.22 10.72 -18.94
CA ALA A 96 -5.76 12.01 -19.38
C ALA A 96 -6.81 11.80 -20.48
N TYR A 97 -7.94 12.48 -20.31
CA TYR A 97 -9.09 12.49 -21.21
C TYR A 97 -9.20 13.87 -21.86
N GLY A 98 -8.35 14.15 -22.85
CA GLY A 98 -8.24 15.48 -23.43
C GLY A 98 -7.55 16.48 -22.51
N ASP A 99 -7.93 17.75 -22.65
CA ASP A 99 -7.46 18.88 -21.83
C ASP A 99 -8.29 19.10 -20.55
N ALA A 100 -9.39 18.37 -20.38
CA ALA A 100 -10.40 18.66 -19.36
C ALA A 100 -10.29 17.82 -18.08
N TRP A 101 -9.85 16.56 -18.17
CA TRP A 101 -9.84 15.65 -17.02
C TRP A 101 -8.60 14.74 -17.01
N SER A 102 -7.98 14.61 -15.85
CA SER A 102 -6.95 13.61 -15.58
C SER A 102 -7.28 12.85 -14.31
N ASP A 103 -7.31 11.52 -14.39
CA ASP A 103 -7.43 10.66 -13.23
C ASP A 103 -6.03 10.24 -12.77
N ILE A 104 -5.78 10.30 -11.46
CA ILE A 104 -4.60 9.72 -10.83
C ILE A 104 -5.09 8.58 -9.95
N GLY A 105 -4.75 7.36 -10.34
CA GLY A 105 -5.01 6.14 -9.57
C GLY A 105 -3.76 5.78 -8.76
N PRO A 106 -3.72 6.03 -7.43
CA PRO A 106 -2.65 5.48 -6.61
C PRO A 106 -2.75 3.95 -6.63
N ILE A 107 -1.61 3.27 -6.55
CA ILE A 107 -1.59 1.82 -6.37
C ILE A 107 -1.46 1.52 -4.87
N SER A 108 -2.30 0.63 -4.37
CA SER A 108 -2.32 0.23 -2.97
C SER A 108 -2.31 -1.29 -2.85
N MET A 109 -1.72 -1.80 -1.77
CA MET A 109 -1.95 -3.17 -1.33
C MET A 109 -3.20 -3.20 -0.44
N LEU A 110 -4.21 -3.93 -0.88
CA LEU A 110 -5.51 -4.09 -0.24
C LEU A 110 -5.59 -5.47 0.38
N MET A 111 -6.17 -5.58 1.57
CA MET A 111 -6.28 -6.86 2.28
C MET A 111 -7.51 -6.96 3.16
N ASN A 112 -7.99 -8.18 3.37
CA ASN A 112 -8.95 -8.57 4.40
C ASN A 112 -8.50 -9.90 5.03
N SER A 113 -9.36 -10.59 5.78
CA SER A 113 -9.00 -11.87 6.41
C SER A 113 -8.89 -13.06 5.45
N ALA A 114 -9.28 -12.91 4.18
CA ALA A 114 -9.31 -13.99 3.19
C ALA A 114 -8.29 -13.80 2.06
N MET A 115 -7.89 -12.58 1.75
CA MET A 115 -6.99 -12.28 0.64
C MET A 115 -6.26 -10.96 0.81
N ALA A 116 -5.16 -10.82 0.07
CA ALA A 116 -4.49 -9.58 -0.21
C ALA A 116 -4.12 -9.50 -1.70
N PHE A 117 -4.11 -8.29 -2.26
CA PHE A 117 -3.74 -8.04 -3.65
C PHE A 117 -3.31 -6.58 -3.84
N VAL A 118 -2.54 -6.32 -4.89
CA VAL A 118 -2.13 -4.96 -5.29
C VAL A 118 -3.03 -4.49 -6.43
N ASN A 119 -3.65 -3.32 -6.29
CA ASN A 119 -4.56 -2.76 -7.31
C ASN A 119 -4.71 -1.24 -7.16
N TYR A 120 -5.48 -0.61 -8.06
CA TYR A 120 -5.89 0.77 -7.93
C TYR A 120 -6.59 1.02 -6.59
N GLY A 121 -6.00 1.90 -5.82
CA GLY A 121 -6.62 2.57 -4.70
C GLY A 121 -7.39 3.81 -5.14
N SER A 122 -7.92 4.52 -4.14
CA SER A 122 -8.58 5.80 -4.33
C SER A 122 -7.75 6.89 -3.66
N PRO A 123 -7.42 7.99 -4.36
CA PRO A 123 -6.60 9.07 -3.80
C PRO A 123 -7.32 9.85 -2.68
N GLN A 124 -8.63 9.66 -2.54
CA GLN A 124 -9.42 10.23 -1.45
C GLN A 124 -9.30 9.45 -0.13
N LEU A 125 -8.70 8.25 -0.16
CA LEU A 125 -8.52 7.42 1.01
C LEU A 125 -7.17 7.70 1.68
N GLY A 126 -7.20 8.02 2.97
CA GLY A 126 -6.02 8.01 3.81
C GLY A 126 -5.62 6.57 4.11
N SER A 127 -4.75 6.02 3.27
CA SER A 127 -4.21 4.66 3.42
C SER A 127 -3.07 4.63 4.43
N THR A 128 -2.82 3.46 5.03
CA THR A 128 -1.71 3.27 5.96
C THR A 128 -0.38 3.41 5.21
N ILE A 129 0.55 4.18 5.77
CA ILE A 129 1.92 4.25 5.28
C ILE A 129 2.74 3.23 6.08
N ARG A 130 3.41 2.31 5.37
CA ARG A 130 4.37 1.37 5.96
C ARG A 130 5.76 1.67 5.38
N PRO A 131 6.58 2.48 6.04
CA PRO A 131 7.91 2.83 5.54
C PRO A 131 8.82 1.61 5.46
N GLU A 132 9.55 1.50 4.36
CA GLU A 132 10.60 0.53 4.12
C GLU A 132 11.96 1.24 4.04
N ARG A 133 13.03 0.51 4.36
CA ARG A 133 14.40 0.97 4.25
C ARG A 133 15.28 -0.18 3.79
N ASP A 134 16.10 0.08 2.78
CA ASP A 134 17.00 -0.93 2.25
C ASP A 134 18.03 -1.36 3.31
N LYS A 135 18.40 -2.65 3.27
CA LYS A 135 19.42 -3.18 4.16
C LYS A 135 20.78 -2.56 3.82
N VAL A 136 21.45 -2.02 4.84
CA VAL A 136 22.83 -1.50 4.75
C VAL A 136 23.82 -2.66 4.79
#